data_AF-A0AAW9KI10-F1
#
_entry.id   AF-A0AAW9KI10-F1
#
_cell.length_a   1.000
_cell.length_b   1.000
_cell.length_c   1.000
_cell.angle_alpha   90.00
_cell.angle_beta   90.00
_cell.angle_gamma   90.00
#
_symmetry.space_group_name_H-M   'P 1'
#
loop_
_entity.id
_entity.type
_entity.pdbx_description
1 polymer ?
#
loop_
_entity_poly.entity_id
_entity_poly.type
_entity_poly.pdbx_seq_one_letter_code
_entity_poly.pdbx_strand_id
1 'polypeptide(L)'
;MMFLSTCYPPPPPTNPKTPNQTRKNVALNTPRQLKNSDKSWTQCFISSCINDQGLSSVGNGAGVNYPLYQFRDPNYTENFTPEFRSFIDKHYSHHFEPLEVLGYIYALLYSPNYRKRYEDFLKADYPKILFTNNKDLFRVLSLLGIELIGLHVLNKEILNYSFEKLKDATIGESYYSPSSKLTEVHDRIIKKPTYNEPEQRLYINSSAYFMGVSKEIHDYRIGGYCVLDKYLKSHKDEPCDFDHVSNIIKVIARTIEIQKTLGFLTSDLPHLKGNDSQALMQEILQNPPPPPPFNTNIALILSRQAKAIGDFDFDGAFISKEASDNNIYRRGGGLAFPLFCLT
;
A
#
# COMPACT_ATOMS: atom_id res chain seq x y z
N MET A 1 -13.58 18.27 -6.77
CA MET A 1 -13.36 17.15 -5.82
C MET A 1 -14.08 15.94 -6.38
N MET A 2 -13.43 14.78 -6.43
CA MET A 2 -14.02 13.56 -6.98
C MET A 2 -13.89 12.44 -5.95
N PHE A 3 -14.89 11.55 -5.85
CA PHE A 3 -14.85 10.43 -4.92
C PHE A 3 -14.05 9.28 -5.52
N LEU A 4 -13.28 8.53 -4.74
CA LEU A 4 -12.62 7.31 -5.24
C LEU A 4 -13.63 6.28 -5.78
N SER A 5 -14.84 6.23 -5.22
CA SER A 5 -15.94 5.42 -5.73
C SER A 5 -16.47 5.86 -7.10
N THR A 6 -16.13 7.07 -7.55
CA THR A 6 -16.41 7.56 -8.91
C THR A 6 -15.22 7.38 -9.84
N CYS A 7 -14.01 7.18 -9.30
CA CYS A 7 -12.81 6.87 -10.08
C CYS A 7 -12.86 5.44 -10.61
N TYR A 8 -13.22 4.49 -9.75
CA TYR A 8 -13.35 3.08 -10.10
C TYR A 8 -14.82 2.68 -10.22
N PRO A 9 -15.17 1.70 -11.07
CA PRO A 9 -16.47 1.05 -11.03
C PRO A 9 -16.79 0.61 -9.59
N PRO A 10 -17.98 0.93 -9.06
CA PRO A 10 -18.35 0.47 -7.73
C PRO A 10 -18.39 -1.06 -7.70
N PRO A 11 -18.00 -1.72 -6.59
CA PRO A 11 -18.33 -3.12 -6.42
C PRO A 11 -19.86 -3.28 -6.57
N PRO A 12 -20.36 -4.27 -7.32
CA PRO A 12 -21.79 -4.38 -7.57
C PRO A 12 -22.56 -4.52 -6.25
N PRO A 13 -23.77 -3.96 -6.15
CA PRO A 13 -24.59 -4.08 -4.96
C PRO A 13 -25.01 -5.55 -4.74
N THR A 14 -25.20 -5.93 -3.47
CA THR A 14 -25.42 -7.31 -3.03
C THR A 14 -26.82 -7.91 -3.33
N ASN A 15 -27.68 -7.30 -4.17
CA ASN A 15 -28.93 -7.94 -4.64
C ASN A 15 -29.62 -7.19 -5.82
N PRO A 16 -30.65 -7.76 -6.51
CA PRO A 16 -30.52 -8.39 -7.81
C PRO A 16 -31.33 -7.63 -8.87
N LYS A 17 -31.16 -6.31 -9.01
CA LYS A 17 -31.81 -5.56 -10.09
C LYS A 17 -30.96 -4.35 -10.47
N THR A 18 -29.91 -4.53 -11.27
CA THR A 18 -29.62 -3.65 -12.42
C THR A 18 -28.34 -4.05 -13.18
N PRO A 19 -28.28 -3.75 -14.48
CA PRO A 19 -27.30 -4.24 -15.44
C PRO A 19 -26.02 -3.42 -15.40
N ASN A 20 -24.87 -4.10 -15.31
CA ASN A 20 -23.56 -3.70 -15.82
C ASN A 20 -22.57 -4.86 -15.61
N GLN A 21 -22.99 -6.07 -15.97
CA GLN A 21 -22.13 -7.25 -16.04
C GLN A 21 -21.51 -7.33 -17.43
N THR A 22 -20.40 -6.63 -17.66
CA THR A 22 -19.68 -6.76 -18.94
C THR A 22 -18.19 -7.04 -18.80
N ARG A 23 -17.60 -7.07 -17.59
CA ARG A 23 -16.17 -7.39 -17.42
C ARG A 23 -15.97 -8.73 -16.71
N LYS A 24 -15.22 -9.63 -17.34
CA LYS A 24 -14.93 -10.98 -16.84
C LYS A 24 -13.84 -10.92 -15.77
N ASN A 25 -14.10 -11.44 -14.56
CA ASN A 25 -13.07 -11.63 -13.53
C ASN A 25 -13.06 -13.08 -13.03
N VAL A 26 -11.88 -13.73 -12.94
CA VAL A 26 -11.74 -15.04 -12.31
C VAL A 26 -11.34 -14.83 -10.85
N ALA A 27 -12.21 -15.25 -9.94
CA ALA A 27 -11.96 -15.21 -8.52
C ALA A 27 -11.78 -16.61 -7.96
N LEU A 28 -10.68 -16.83 -7.24
CA LEU A 28 -10.56 -17.99 -6.35
C LEU A 28 -11.31 -17.68 -5.07
N ASN A 29 -12.21 -18.56 -4.65
CA ASN A 29 -12.94 -18.43 -3.41
C ASN A 29 -12.53 -19.51 -2.40
N THR A 30 -12.13 -19.08 -1.21
CA THR A 30 -11.82 -19.98 -0.10
C THR A 30 -12.46 -19.49 1.20
N PRO A 31 -12.84 -20.41 2.12
CA PRO A 31 -13.24 -20.06 3.47
C PRO A 31 -12.03 -19.62 4.29
N ARG A 32 -12.21 -18.58 5.12
CA ARG A 32 -11.20 -18.12 6.09
C ARG A 32 -10.84 -19.20 7.14
N GLN A 33 -11.85 -19.93 7.61
CA GLN A 33 -11.72 -20.99 8.62
C GLN A 33 -12.71 -22.09 8.31
N LEU A 34 -12.25 -23.35 8.26
CA LEU A 34 -13.15 -24.51 8.23
C LEU A 34 -13.68 -24.73 9.64
N LYS A 35 -14.98 -24.49 9.84
CA LYS A 35 -15.69 -24.80 11.09
C LYS A 35 -16.47 -26.12 11.03
N ASN A 36 -16.26 -26.90 9.98
CA ASN A 36 -16.91 -28.19 9.82
C ASN A 36 -16.35 -29.17 10.86
N SER A 37 -17.24 -29.94 11.50
CA SER A 37 -16.90 -30.89 12.56
C SER A 37 -15.96 -32.01 12.12
N ASP A 38 -15.90 -32.28 10.82
CA ASP A 38 -15.11 -33.35 10.20
C ASP A 38 -13.73 -32.89 9.70
N LYS A 39 -13.42 -31.57 9.73
CA LYS A 39 -12.17 -30.95 9.25
C LYS A 39 -11.76 -31.34 7.82
N SER A 40 -12.66 -31.87 7.00
CA SER A 40 -12.37 -32.25 5.61
C SER A 40 -12.26 -30.99 4.73
N TRP A 41 -11.19 -30.88 3.94
CA TRP A 41 -10.96 -29.74 3.06
C TRP A 41 -11.79 -29.89 1.79
N THR A 42 -12.99 -29.30 1.78
CA THR A 42 -14.00 -29.52 0.72
C THR A 42 -14.49 -28.23 0.03
N GLN A 43 -13.99 -27.07 0.46
CA GLN A 43 -14.53 -25.76 0.07
C GLN A 43 -13.45 -24.90 -0.60
N CYS A 44 -13.22 -25.13 -1.89
CA CYS A 44 -12.39 -24.28 -2.75
C CYS A 44 -12.96 -24.39 -4.16
N PHE A 45 -13.35 -23.28 -4.77
CA PHE A 45 -13.85 -23.29 -6.14
C PHE A 45 -13.44 -22.02 -6.88
N ILE A 46 -13.26 -22.19 -8.19
CA ILE A 46 -12.90 -21.13 -9.12
C ILE A 46 -14.21 -20.66 -9.75
N SER A 47 -14.45 -19.36 -9.76
CA SER A 47 -15.60 -18.78 -10.46
C SER A 47 -15.12 -17.75 -11.46
N SER A 48 -15.68 -17.80 -12.67
CA SER A 48 -15.58 -16.74 -13.68
C SER A 48 -16.62 -15.63 -13.46
N CYS A 49 -17.39 -15.73 -12.36
CA CYS A 49 -18.43 -14.80 -11.94
C CYS A 49 -18.12 -14.32 -10.52
N ILE A 50 -18.68 -13.16 -10.13
CA ILE A 50 -18.57 -12.66 -8.76
C ILE A 50 -19.31 -13.62 -7.82
N ASN A 51 -18.63 -14.03 -6.75
CA ASN A 51 -19.18 -14.91 -5.73
C ASN A 51 -19.62 -14.09 -4.51
N ASP A 52 -20.76 -14.48 -3.93
CA ASP A 52 -21.23 -13.93 -2.67
C ASP A 52 -20.24 -14.25 -1.52
N GLN A 53 -20.11 -13.33 -0.56
CA GLN A 53 -19.25 -13.49 0.60
C GLN A 53 -19.68 -14.70 1.46
N GLY A 54 -20.95 -15.10 1.41
CA GLY A 54 -21.49 -16.26 2.10
C GLY A 54 -21.29 -17.60 1.39
N LEU A 55 -20.77 -17.61 0.15
CA LEU A 55 -20.69 -18.83 -0.66
C LEU A 55 -19.77 -19.91 -0.06
N SER A 56 -18.80 -19.50 0.76
CA SER A 56 -17.92 -20.39 1.54
C SER A 56 -18.12 -20.27 3.06
N SER A 57 -19.18 -19.60 3.52
CA SER A 57 -19.41 -19.36 4.94
C SER A 57 -20.30 -20.46 5.54
N VAL A 58 -19.69 -21.45 6.20
CA VAL A 58 -20.40 -22.18 7.26
C VAL A 58 -20.11 -21.43 8.58
N GLY A 59 -20.90 -20.39 8.86
CA GLY A 59 -20.81 -19.54 10.08
C GLY A 59 -20.21 -18.14 9.86
N ASN A 60 -19.73 -17.47 10.94
CA ASN A 60 -19.17 -16.09 10.95
C ASN A 60 -17.87 -15.87 10.14
N GLY A 61 -17.57 -16.71 9.14
CA GLY A 61 -16.41 -16.57 8.27
C GLY A 61 -16.81 -15.96 6.95
N ALA A 62 -16.42 -14.71 6.69
CA ALA A 62 -16.53 -14.13 5.36
C ALA A 62 -15.70 -14.95 4.35
N GLY A 63 -16.31 -15.34 3.23
CA GLY A 63 -15.61 -15.87 2.07
C GLY A 63 -14.64 -14.85 1.50
N VAL A 64 -13.48 -15.33 1.05
CA VAL A 64 -12.44 -14.49 0.47
C VAL A 64 -12.55 -14.58 -1.05
N ASN A 65 -12.65 -13.44 -1.72
CA ASN A 65 -12.60 -13.38 -3.18
C ASN A 65 -11.22 -12.88 -3.59
N TYR A 66 -10.42 -13.73 -4.22
CA TYR A 66 -9.11 -13.38 -4.73
C TYR A 66 -9.20 -13.07 -6.23
N PRO A 67 -9.14 -11.80 -6.65
CA PRO A 67 -9.00 -11.49 -8.08
C PRO A 67 -7.63 -12.01 -8.54
N LEU A 68 -7.64 -13.03 -9.40
CA LEU A 68 -6.42 -13.62 -9.94
C LEU A 68 -6.16 -13.02 -11.33
N TYR A 69 -5.25 -12.05 -11.43
CA TYR A 69 -4.67 -11.71 -12.74
C TYR A 69 -3.15 -11.49 -12.69
N GLN A 70 -2.45 -12.38 -13.39
CA GLN A 70 -1.13 -12.16 -13.96
C GLN A 70 -1.32 -11.62 -15.39
N PHE A 71 -0.47 -10.69 -15.86
CA PHE A 71 -0.51 -10.13 -17.23
C PHE A 71 -0.19 -11.19 -18.31
N ARG A 72 -1.06 -12.18 -18.52
CA ARG A 72 -0.97 -13.16 -19.62
C ARG A 72 -2.06 -12.99 -20.68
N ASP A 73 -3.05 -12.12 -20.43
CA ASP A 73 -4.13 -11.84 -21.38
C ASP A 73 -3.93 -10.44 -21.99
N PRO A 74 -3.81 -10.30 -23.33
CA PRO A 74 -3.62 -9.01 -23.98
C PRO A 74 -4.86 -8.10 -23.90
N ASN A 75 -6.02 -8.63 -23.52
CA ASN A 75 -7.27 -7.89 -23.52
C ASN A 75 -7.59 -7.36 -22.10
N TYR A 76 -6.94 -6.27 -21.73
CA TYR A 76 -7.22 -5.53 -20.50
C TYR A 76 -7.56 -4.07 -20.80
N THR A 77 -8.39 -3.50 -19.94
CA THR A 77 -8.71 -2.07 -19.92
C THR A 77 -8.47 -1.51 -18.53
N GLU A 78 -8.13 -0.24 -18.43
CA GLU A 78 -8.07 0.43 -17.14
C GLU A 78 -9.40 0.31 -16.38
N ASN A 79 -9.28 0.29 -15.06
CA ASN A 79 -10.42 0.24 -14.16
C ASN A 79 -10.94 1.64 -13.81
N PHE A 80 -10.89 2.58 -14.75
CA PHE A 80 -11.47 3.90 -14.58
C PHE A 80 -12.85 4.00 -15.21
N THR A 81 -13.75 4.74 -14.58
CA THR A 81 -15.03 5.07 -15.22
C THR A 81 -14.77 6.01 -16.41
N PRO A 82 -15.54 5.90 -17.52
CA PRO A 82 -15.40 6.81 -18.66
C PRO A 82 -15.55 8.28 -18.26
N GLU A 83 -16.41 8.57 -17.28
CA GLU A 83 -16.64 9.91 -16.75
C GLU A 83 -15.39 10.45 -16.02
N PHE A 84 -14.75 9.61 -15.19
CA PHE A 84 -13.51 9.97 -14.52
C PHE A 84 -12.36 10.18 -15.51
N ARG A 85 -12.20 9.27 -16.47
CA ARG A 85 -11.18 9.40 -17.50
C ARG A 85 -11.36 10.70 -18.29
N SER A 86 -12.59 10.99 -18.72
CA SER A 86 -12.92 12.24 -19.43
C SER A 86 -12.66 13.48 -18.57
N PHE A 87 -12.94 13.41 -17.27
CA PHE A 87 -12.64 14.49 -16.33
C PHE A 87 -11.14 14.78 -16.27
N ILE A 88 -10.29 13.77 -16.10
CA ILE A 88 -8.83 13.94 -16.03
C ILE A 88 -8.27 14.54 -17.32
N ASP A 89 -8.65 13.95 -18.46
CA ASP A 89 -8.11 14.37 -19.76
C ASP A 89 -8.50 15.82 -20.08
N LYS A 90 -9.73 16.21 -19.76
CA LYS A 90 -10.20 17.60 -19.92
C LYS A 90 -9.56 18.55 -18.93
N HIS A 91 -9.41 18.15 -17.67
CA HIS A 91 -8.89 19.00 -16.60
C HIS A 91 -7.43 19.40 -16.84
N TYR A 92 -6.62 18.47 -17.39
CA TYR A 92 -5.20 18.71 -17.67
C TYR A 92 -4.88 18.95 -19.15
N SER A 93 -5.89 18.90 -20.03
CA SER A 93 -5.74 18.93 -21.48
C SER A 93 -4.67 17.95 -21.96
N HIS A 94 -4.65 16.75 -21.37
CA HIS A 94 -3.60 15.75 -21.57
C HIS A 94 -4.05 14.39 -21.07
N HIS A 95 -3.73 13.35 -21.84
CA HIS A 95 -3.98 11.97 -21.45
C HIS A 95 -2.81 11.44 -20.63
N PHE A 96 -3.06 11.15 -19.35
CA PHE A 96 -2.10 10.53 -18.44
C PHE A 96 -2.31 9.02 -18.38
N GLU A 97 -1.23 8.26 -18.29
CA GLU A 97 -1.30 6.81 -18.13
C GLU A 97 -2.02 6.42 -16.83
N PRO A 98 -2.70 5.27 -16.76
CA PRO A 98 -3.44 4.84 -15.57
C PRO A 98 -2.60 4.84 -14.30
N LEU A 99 -1.34 4.43 -14.42
CA LEU A 99 -0.39 4.42 -13.32
C LEU A 99 -0.03 5.83 -12.82
N GLU A 100 0.04 6.83 -13.71
CA GLU A 100 0.31 8.21 -13.30
C GLU A 100 -0.85 8.79 -12.49
N VAL A 101 -2.08 8.49 -12.90
CA VAL A 101 -3.30 8.89 -12.17
C VAL A 101 -3.35 8.18 -10.81
N LEU A 102 -3.05 6.88 -10.76
CA LEU A 102 -2.98 6.13 -9.50
C LEU A 102 -1.85 6.64 -8.59
N GLY A 103 -0.68 6.95 -9.16
CA GLY A 103 0.44 7.55 -8.44
C GLY A 103 0.02 8.85 -7.76
N TYR A 104 -0.66 9.74 -8.49
CA TYR A 104 -1.16 11.00 -7.91
C TYR A 104 -2.10 10.76 -6.73
N ILE A 105 -3.07 9.85 -6.90
CA ILE A 105 -4.02 9.47 -5.85
C ILE A 105 -3.25 8.94 -4.63
N TYR A 106 -2.31 8.03 -4.84
CA TYR A 106 -1.53 7.40 -3.78
C TYR A 106 -0.66 8.39 -3.01
N ALA A 107 -0.04 9.34 -3.72
CA ALA A 107 0.73 10.42 -3.13
C ALA A 107 -0.12 11.31 -2.21
N LEU A 108 -1.34 11.69 -2.61
CA LEU A 108 -2.23 12.46 -1.75
C LEU A 108 -2.65 11.68 -0.51
N LEU A 109 -2.99 10.40 -0.67
CA LEU A 109 -3.34 9.52 0.44
C LEU A 109 -2.14 9.30 1.39
N TYR A 110 -0.91 9.49 0.92
CA TYR A 110 0.29 9.45 1.74
C TYR A 110 0.75 10.81 2.28
N SER A 111 0.21 11.94 1.81
CA SER A 111 0.59 13.27 2.31
C SER A 111 0.08 13.51 3.75
N PRO A 112 0.96 13.84 4.72
CA PRO A 112 0.55 14.12 6.10
C PRO A 112 -0.40 15.31 6.23
N ASN A 113 -0.11 16.41 5.51
CA ASN A 113 -0.94 17.61 5.55
C ASN A 113 -2.31 17.39 4.91
N TYR A 114 -2.36 16.61 3.82
CA TYR A 114 -3.61 16.22 3.20
C TYR A 114 -4.48 15.38 4.12
N ARG A 115 -3.88 14.33 4.71
CA ARG A 115 -4.57 13.43 5.63
C ARG A 115 -5.12 14.15 6.84
N LYS A 116 -4.32 15.01 7.47
CA LYS A 116 -4.73 15.80 8.63
C LYS A 116 -5.85 16.79 8.31
N ARG A 117 -5.76 17.47 7.17
CA ARG A 117 -6.73 18.51 6.80
C ARG A 117 -8.10 17.93 6.43
N TYR A 118 -8.12 16.79 5.74
CA TYR A 118 -9.34 16.17 5.23
C TYR A 118 -9.75 14.93 6.02
N GLU A 119 -9.20 14.74 7.22
CA GLU A 119 -9.34 13.55 8.05
C GLU A 119 -10.80 13.11 8.20
N ASP A 120 -11.69 14.05 8.56
CA ASP A 120 -13.13 13.80 8.73
C ASP A 120 -13.77 13.25 7.45
N PHE A 121 -13.38 13.78 6.28
CA PHE A 121 -13.89 13.31 5.00
C PHE A 121 -13.30 11.97 4.58
N LEU A 122 -12.02 11.74 4.87
CA LEU A 122 -11.31 10.50 4.56
C LEU A 122 -11.80 9.34 5.44
N LYS A 123 -12.26 9.63 6.66
CA LYS A 123 -12.74 8.62 7.62
C LYS A 123 -14.22 8.28 7.49
N ALA A 124 -15.03 9.16 6.89
CA ALA A 124 -16.49 9.03 6.83
C ALA A 124 -16.99 8.07 5.74
N ASP A 125 -16.37 8.07 4.55
CA ASP A 125 -16.69 7.20 3.42
C ASP A 125 -15.42 7.00 2.57
N TYR A 126 -15.55 6.51 1.33
CA TYR A 126 -14.42 6.46 0.39
C TYR A 126 -13.68 7.80 0.31
N PRO A 127 -12.34 7.78 0.26
CA PRO A 127 -11.55 9.01 0.18
C PRO A 127 -11.97 9.87 -1.01
N LYS A 128 -12.19 11.15 -0.75
CA LYS A 128 -12.47 12.15 -1.77
C LYS A 128 -11.17 12.79 -2.21
N ILE A 129 -10.77 12.58 -3.46
CA ILE A 129 -9.52 13.11 -4.00
C ILE A 129 -9.74 14.52 -4.58
N LEU A 130 -8.81 15.40 -4.26
CA LEU A 130 -8.76 16.75 -4.80
C LEU A 130 -7.66 16.82 -5.84
N PHE A 131 -8.00 17.24 -7.06
CA PHE A 131 -7.06 17.38 -8.16
C PHE A 131 -6.56 18.81 -8.25
N THR A 132 -5.24 18.97 -8.41
CA THR A 132 -4.60 20.27 -8.58
C THR A 132 -4.88 20.85 -9.96
N ASN A 133 -4.97 22.17 -10.06
CA ASN A 133 -5.00 22.88 -11.35
C ASN A 133 -3.60 23.04 -11.96
N ASN A 134 -2.54 22.80 -11.18
CA ASN A 134 -1.16 22.86 -11.63
C ASN A 134 -0.75 21.49 -12.18
N LYS A 135 -0.64 21.39 -13.51
CA LYS A 135 -0.27 20.16 -14.21
C LYS A 135 1.11 19.64 -13.81
N ASP A 136 2.08 20.52 -13.55
CA ASP A 136 3.42 20.11 -13.13
C ASP A 136 3.40 19.57 -11.70
N LEU A 137 2.61 20.18 -10.80
CA LEU A 137 2.40 19.62 -9.47
C LEU A 137 1.73 18.24 -9.54
N PHE A 138 0.74 18.06 -10.42
CA PHE A 138 0.15 16.74 -10.66
C PHE A 138 1.22 15.71 -11.04
N ARG A 139 2.09 16.05 -11.99
CA ARG A 139 3.17 15.17 -12.44
C ARG A 139 4.17 14.86 -11.32
N VAL A 140 4.60 15.86 -10.56
CA VAL A 140 5.52 15.66 -9.44
C VAL A 140 4.91 14.74 -8.38
N LEU A 141 3.66 14.98 -7.99
CA LEU A 141 2.95 14.13 -7.02
C LEU A 141 2.75 12.71 -7.58
N SER A 142 2.44 12.59 -8.87
CA SER A 142 2.35 11.30 -9.57
C SER A 142 3.65 10.50 -9.47
N LEU A 143 4.80 11.12 -9.78
CA LEU A 143 6.11 10.46 -9.72
C LEU A 143 6.46 9.99 -8.29
N LEU A 144 6.23 10.84 -7.28
CA LEU A 144 6.43 10.46 -5.88
C LEU A 144 5.51 9.31 -5.45
N GLY A 145 4.27 9.31 -5.94
CA GLY A 145 3.32 8.23 -5.72
C GLY A 145 3.71 6.92 -6.38
N ILE A 146 4.24 6.97 -7.62
CA ILE A 146 4.77 5.80 -8.33
C ILE A 146 5.95 5.20 -7.56
N GLU A 147 6.85 6.04 -7.04
CA GLU A 147 7.96 5.59 -6.17
C GLU A 147 7.42 4.87 -4.92
N LEU A 148 6.42 5.46 -4.22
CA LEU A 148 5.76 4.83 -3.08
C LEU A 148 5.09 3.49 -3.43
N ILE A 149 4.40 3.42 -4.56
CA ILE A 149 3.78 2.18 -5.05
C ILE A 149 4.85 1.10 -5.21
N GLY A 150 5.93 1.41 -5.93
CA GLY A 150 7.03 0.48 -6.19
C GLY A 150 7.73 0.00 -4.92
N LEU A 151 7.96 0.90 -3.96
CA LEU A 151 8.49 0.58 -2.63
C LEU A 151 7.58 -0.40 -1.89
N HIS A 152 6.27 -0.13 -1.81
CA HIS A 152 5.35 -0.94 -1.03
C HIS A 152 5.03 -2.30 -1.64
N VAL A 153 5.24 -2.48 -2.95
CA VAL A 153 5.17 -3.80 -3.60
C VAL A 153 6.53 -4.49 -3.73
N LEU A 154 7.58 -3.92 -3.12
CA LEU A 154 8.96 -4.43 -3.17
C LEU A 154 9.44 -4.68 -4.61
N ASN A 155 9.17 -3.74 -5.52
CA ASN A 155 9.66 -3.82 -6.89
C ASN A 155 11.17 -3.58 -6.93
N LYS A 156 11.95 -4.53 -7.44
CA LYS A 156 13.42 -4.50 -7.39
C LYS A 156 14.04 -3.25 -8.03
N GLU A 157 13.53 -2.80 -9.17
CA GLU A 157 14.08 -1.64 -9.87
C GLU A 157 13.84 -0.35 -9.08
N ILE A 158 12.63 -0.22 -8.51
CA ILE A 158 12.30 0.90 -7.63
C ILE A 158 13.09 0.82 -6.32
N LEU A 159 13.27 -0.36 -5.73
CA LEU A 159 14.09 -0.52 -4.52
C LEU A 159 15.53 -0.05 -4.77
N ASN A 160 16.15 -0.48 -5.87
CA ASN A 160 17.51 -0.06 -6.23
C ASN A 160 17.59 1.47 -6.38
N TYR A 161 16.69 2.05 -7.18
CA TYR A 161 16.63 3.49 -7.40
C TYR A 161 16.40 4.29 -6.10
N SER A 162 15.48 3.83 -5.26
CA SER A 162 15.08 4.55 -4.05
C SER A 162 16.08 4.41 -2.91
N PHE A 163 16.77 3.27 -2.80
CA PHE A 163 17.75 3.05 -1.74
C PHE A 163 19.04 3.84 -1.98
N GLU A 164 19.40 4.10 -3.24
CA GLU A 164 20.51 5.01 -3.59
C GLU A 164 20.24 6.46 -3.15
N LYS A 165 18.98 6.82 -2.91
CA LYS A 165 18.58 8.17 -2.44
C LYS A 165 18.51 8.31 -0.93
N LEU A 166 18.66 7.22 -0.17
CA LEU A 166 18.64 7.30 1.28
C LEU A 166 19.83 8.15 1.76
N LYS A 167 19.55 9.09 2.66
CA LYS A 167 20.58 10.01 3.19
C LYS A 167 21.62 9.32 4.05
N ASP A 168 21.25 8.20 4.66
CA ASP A 168 22.09 7.39 5.54
C ASP A 168 22.16 5.96 5.00
N ALA A 169 23.37 5.58 4.57
CA ALA A 169 23.64 4.26 4.00
C ALA A 169 23.56 3.14 5.06
N THR A 170 23.67 3.47 6.34
CA THR A 170 23.65 2.49 7.45
C THR A 170 22.25 2.00 7.81
N ILE A 171 21.21 2.65 7.28
CA ILE A 171 19.80 2.30 7.54
C ILE A 171 19.54 0.84 7.17
N GLY A 172 19.14 0.06 8.17
CA GLY A 172 18.75 -1.34 7.99
C GLY A 172 19.91 -2.30 7.78
N GLU A 173 21.17 -1.87 7.95
CA GLU A 173 22.30 -2.80 7.93
C GLU A 173 22.25 -3.73 9.15
N SER A 174 22.44 -5.03 8.92
CA SER A 174 22.38 -6.06 9.97
C SER A 174 23.75 -6.39 10.54
N TYR A 175 23.84 -6.53 11.86
CA TYR A 175 25.07 -6.80 12.59
C TYR A 175 24.86 -7.86 13.68
N TYR A 176 25.98 -8.43 14.13
CA TYR A 176 26.02 -9.26 15.33
C TYR A 176 26.73 -8.51 16.46
N SER A 177 26.23 -8.63 17.68
CA SER A 177 26.83 -7.98 18.85
C SER A 177 28.19 -8.61 19.20
N PRO A 178 29.23 -7.81 19.52
CA PRO A 178 30.59 -8.33 19.80
C PRO A 178 30.80 -9.08 21.14
N SER A 179 29.78 -9.36 21.96
CA SER A 179 29.93 -9.93 23.31
C SER A 179 28.87 -11.00 23.58
N SER A 180 29.10 -12.11 24.30
CA SER A 180 30.28 -12.58 25.05
C SER A 180 30.23 -14.12 25.15
N LYS A 181 30.71 -14.81 24.13
CA LYS A 181 31.18 -16.21 24.14
C LYS A 181 31.55 -16.50 22.70
N LEU A 182 32.82 -16.85 22.44
CA LEU A 182 33.34 -17.30 21.14
C LEU A 182 32.61 -18.54 20.56
N THR A 183 31.52 -18.98 21.19
CA THR A 183 30.78 -20.21 20.94
C THR A 183 29.28 -20.01 20.70
N GLU A 184 28.74 -18.78 20.82
CA GLU A 184 27.35 -18.52 20.40
C GLU A 184 27.34 -18.31 18.88
N VAL A 185 26.93 -19.37 18.18
CA VAL A 185 26.57 -19.37 16.76
C VAL A 185 25.75 -18.10 16.46
N HIS A 186 26.06 -17.43 15.34
CA HIS A 186 25.27 -16.32 14.79
C HIS A 186 23.77 -16.65 14.74
N ASP A 187 23.06 -16.40 15.83
CA ASP A 187 21.69 -16.82 16.02
C ASP A 187 20.78 -15.80 15.32
N ARG A 188 20.19 -16.22 14.21
CA ARG A 188 19.22 -15.42 13.45
C ARG A 188 17.78 -15.66 13.91
N ILE A 189 17.54 -16.45 14.95
CA ILE A 189 16.19 -16.72 15.43
C ILE A 189 15.62 -15.49 16.13
N ILE A 190 14.43 -15.07 15.71
CA ILE A 190 13.69 -13.96 16.34
C ILE A 190 13.15 -14.44 17.69
N LYS A 191 13.52 -13.79 18.80
CA LYS A 191 13.12 -14.25 20.15
C LYS A 191 12.40 -13.16 20.92
N LYS A 192 13.16 -12.15 21.35
CA LYS A 192 12.68 -11.03 22.14
C LYS A 192 13.18 -9.74 21.49
N PRO A 193 12.47 -9.25 20.46
CA PRO A 193 12.83 -8.01 19.81
C PRO A 193 12.86 -6.85 20.81
N THR A 194 13.89 -6.00 20.73
CA THR A 194 14.04 -4.82 21.58
C THR A 194 14.63 -3.67 20.79
N TYR A 195 14.18 -2.45 21.09
CA TYR A 195 14.69 -1.25 20.44
C TYR A 195 15.55 -0.44 21.39
N ASN A 196 16.76 -0.09 20.95
CA ASN A 196 17.65 0.84 21.61
C ASN A 196 17.61 2.17 20.85
N GLU A 197 16.86 3.13 21.39
CA GLU A 197 16.67 4.44 20.77
C GLU A 197 17.96 5.29 20.71
N PRO A 198 18.77 5.41 21.80
CA PRO A 198 20.04 6.15 21.75
C PRO A 198 21.02 5.67 20.67
N GLU A 199 21.09 4.35 20.45
CA GLU A 199 21.98 3.76 19.44
C GLU A 199 21.31 3.56 18.07
N GLN A 200 19.99 3.82 17.97
CA GLN A 200 19.17 3.55 16.79
C GLN A 200 19.29 2.09 16.30
N ARG A 201 19.22 1.14 17.24
CA ARG A 201 19.38 -0.30 16.97
C ARG A 201 18.10 -1.07 17.26
N LEU A 202 17.65 -1.86 16.28
CA LEU A 202 16.56 -2.81 16.43
C LEU A 202 17.12 -4.23 16.57
N TYR A 203 17.09 -4.75 17.79
CA TYR A 203 17.52 -6.12 18.09
C TYR A 203 16.39 -7.09 17.78
N ILE A 204 16.72 -8.23 17.18
CA ILE A 204 15.79 -9.37 17.04
C ILE A 204 15.95 -10.38 18.20
N ASN A 205 17.14 -10.38 18.82
CA ASN A 205 17.54 -11.15 19.98
C ASN A 205 18.78 -10.47 20.62
N SER A 206 19.41 -11.09 21.62
CA SER A 206 20.58 -10.52 22.31
C SER A 206 21.86 -10.43 21.46
N SER A 207 21.93 -11.15 20.34
CA SER A 207 23.13 -11.31 19.53
C SER A 207 23.07 -10.65 18.15
N ALA A 208 21.89 -10.26 17.65
CA ALA A 208 21.71 -9.73 16.30
C ALA A 208 20.76 -8.52 16.26
N TYR A 209 21.13 -7.52 15.47
CA TYR A 209 20.39 -6.26 15.36
C TYR A 209 20.52 -5.61 13.98
N PHE A 210 19.61 -4.67 13.69
CA PHE A 210 19.69 -3.74 12.57
C PHE A 210 20.08 -2.35 13.07
N MET A 211 20.99 -1.68 12.37
CA MET A 211 21.46 -0.32 12.66
C MET A 211 20.70 0.72 11.81
N GLY A 212 20.82 2.01 12.17
CA GLY A 212 20.18 3.11 11.46
C GLY A 212 18.66 3.10 11.57
N VAL A 213 18.10 2.44 12.58
CA VAL A 213 16.66 2.39 12.84
C VAL A 213 16.32 3.55 13.77
N SER A 214 15.99 4.71 13.20
CA SER A 214 15.52 5.86 13.99
C SER A 214 14.19 5.56 14.69
N LYS A 215 13.83 6.36 15.70
CA LYS A 215 12.55 6.22 16.41
C LYS A 215 11.36 6.32 15.45
N GLU A 216 11.46 7.22 14.45
CA GLU A 216 10.43 7.42 13.43
C GLU A 216 10.24 6.17 12.55
N ILE A 217 11.34 5.47 12.21
CA ILE A 217 11.31 4.20 11.47
C ILE A 217 10.76 3.07 12.36
N HIS A 218 11.25 2.96 13.60
CA HIS A 218 10.81 1.95 14.56
C HIS A 218 9.30 2.04 14.83
N ASP A 219 8.82 3.24 15.13
CA ASP A 219 7.43 3.49 15.51
C ASP A 219 6.50 3.68 14.29
N TYR A 220 7.01 3.50 13.07
CA TYR A 220 6.22 3.70 11.85
C TYR A 220 5.00 2.78 11.85
N ARG A 221 3.84 3.39 11.61
CA ARG A 221 2.54 2.74 11.72
C ARG A 221 1.82 2.67 10.40
N ILE A 222 1.11 1.57 10.26
CA ILE A 222 0.20 1.28 9.18
C ILE A 222 -1.06 0.70 9.80
N GLY A 223 -2.13 1.48 9.80
CA GLY A 223 -3.24 1.28 10.72
C GLY A 223 -2.76 1.33 12.17
N GLY A 224 -3.51 0.65 13.03
CA GLY A 224 -3.13 0.49 14.43
C GLY A 224 -1.88 -0.38 14.68
N TYR A 225 -1.16 -0.83 13.65
CA TYR A 225 0.01 -1.69 13.78
C TYR A 225 1.31 -0.93 13.52
N CYS A 226 2.26 -1.07 14.46
CA CYS A 226 3.66 -0.73 14.21
C CYS A 226 4.26 -1.83 13.31
N VAL A 227 4.79 -1.44 12.14
CA VAL A 227 5.13 -2.38 11.06
C VAL A 227 6.20 -3.38 11.50
N LEU A 228 7.32 -2.88 12.03
CA LEU A 228 8.46 -3.70 12.44
C LEU A 228 8.12 -4.56 13.66
N ASP A 229 7.46 -3.99 14.67
CA ASP A 229 7.01 -4.73 15.86
C ASP A 229 6.06 -5.88 15.48
N LYS A 230 5.07 -5.59 14.62
CA LYS A 230 4.10 -6.59 14.18
C LYS A 230 4.77 -7.69 13.36
N TYR A 231 5.68 -7.35 12.46
CA TYR A 231 6.42 -8.34 11.65
C TYR A 231 7.23 -9.27 12.55
N LEU A 232 8.10 -8.72 13.41
CA LEU A 232 9.00 -9.51 14.25
C LEU A 232 8.23 -10.39 15.25
N LYS A 233 7.14 -9.89 15.84
CA LYS A 233 6.29 -10.70 16.74
C LYS A 233 5.56 -11.82 16.01
N SER A 234 5.21 -11.64 14.75
CA SER A 234 4.47 -12.65 13.96
C SER A 234 5.37 -13.79 13.48
N HIS A 235 6.69 -13.56 13.41
CA HIS A 235 7.71 -14.54 13.04
C HIS A 235 8.57 -14.93 14.26
N LYS A 236 7.99 -14.91 15.46
CA LYS A 236 8.70 -15.29 16.68
C LYS A 236 9.08 -16.78 16.60
N ASP A 237 10.30 -17.09 17.04
CA ASP A 237 10.92 -18.41 17.05
C ASP A 237 11.25 -18.94 15.63
N GLU A 238 11.17 -18.08 14.60
CA GLU A 238 11.57 -18.36 13.22
C GLU A 238 12.93 -17.72 12.87
N PRO A 239 13.67 -18.27 11.88
CA PRO A 239 14.84 -17.61 11.32
C PRO A 239 14.49 -16.27 10.67
N CYS A 240 15.21 -15.22 11.06
CA CYS A 240 15.09 -13.90 10.46
C CYS A 240 15.80 -13.84 9.11
N ASP A 241 15.03 -13.52 8.06
CA ASP A 241 15.58 -13.10 6.77
C ASP A 241 16.05 -11.64 6.89
N PHE A 242 17.37 -11.46 7.05
CA PHE A 242 17.98 -10.15 7.24
C PHE A 242 17.81 -9.25 6.01
N ASP A 243 17.86 -9.81 4.80
CA ASP A 243 17.72 -9.02 3.58
C ASP A 243 16.27 -8.51 3.47
N HIS A 244 15.29 -9.36 3.78
CA HIS A 244 13.90 -8.95 3.79
C HIS A 244 13.60 -7.87 4.83
N VAL A 245 14.06 -8.05 6.08
CA VAL A 245 13.82 -7.05 7.14
C VAL A 245 14.59 -5.76 6.88
N SER A 246 15.81 -5.84 6.37
CA SER A 246 16.58 -4.67 5.90
C SER A 246 15.81 -3.88 4.84
N ASN A 247 15.22 -4.58 3.86
CA ASN A 247 14.39 -3.94 2.84
C ASN A 247 13.15 -3.28 3.45
N ILE A 248 12.47 -3.90 4.41
CA ILE A 248 11.33 -3.27 5.11
C ILE A 248 11.76 -1.98 5.81
N ILE A 249 12.89 -2.01 6.54
CA ILE A 249 13.43 -0.84 7.25
C ILE A 249 13.74 0.29 6.27
N LYS A 250 14.42 -0.01 5.17
CA LYS A 250 14.77 0.96 4.12
C LYS A 250 13.54 1.51 3.39
N VAL A 251 12.54 0.66 3.12
CA VAL A 251 11.25 1.08 2.55
C VAL A 251 10.56 2.07 3.49
N ILE A 252 10.46 1.76 4.79
CA ILE A 252 9.88 2.67 5.78
C ILE A 252 10.62 4.00 5.80
N ALA A 253 11.96 3.97 5.85
CA ALA A 253 12.79 5.17 5.85
C ALA A 253 12.52 6.05 4.62
N ARG A 254 12.51 5.45 3.43
CA ARG A 254 12.24 6.17 2.19
C ARG A 254 10.80 6.70 2.11
N THR A 255 9.83 5.92 2.57
CA THR A 255 8.43 6.35 2.64
C THR A 255 8.28 7.58 3.52
N ILE A 256 8.94 7.63 4.68
CA ILE A 256 8.98 8.80 5.56
C ILE A 256 9.57 10.03 4.85
N GLU A 257 10.68 9.87 4.13
CA GLU A 257 11.28 10.97 3.35
C GLU A 257 10.32 11.50 2.28
N ILE A 258 9.68 10.61 1.53
CA ILE A 258 8.69 11.00 0.52
C ILE A 258 7.49 11.69 1.19
N GLN A 259 6.99 11.20 2.33
CA GLN A 259 5.91 11.86 3.07
C GLN A 259 6.27 13.28 3.52
N LYS A 260 7.51 13.52 3.93
CA LYS A 260 8.01 14.86 4.26
C LYS A 260 8.00 15.77 3.03
N THR A 261 8.49 15.28 1.89
CA THR A 261 8.43 15.99 0.60
C THR A 261 6.99 16.30 0.19
N LEU A 262 6.10 15.32 0.28
CA LEU A 262 4.67 15.48 0.00
C LEU A 262 4.03 16.50 0.93
N GLY A 263 4.34 16.47 2.23
CA GLY A 263 3.87 17.45 3.21
C GLY A 263 4.24 18.87 2.81
N PHE A 264 5.48 19.09 2.35
CA PHE A 264 5.94 20.38 1.85
C PHE A 264 5.25 20.80 0.55
N LEU A 265 5.15 19.91 -0.44
CA LEU A 265 4.49 20.21 -1.73
C LEU A 265 2.98 20.45 -1.59
N THR A 266 2.37 19.94 -0.52
CA THR A 266 0.93 20.05 -0.24
C THR A 266 0.64 20.92 0.99
N SER A 267 1.52 21.85 1.37
CA SER A 267 1.25 22.77 2.48
C SER A 267 0.05 23.70 2.20
N ASP A 268 -0.06 24.20 0.97
CA ASP A 268 -1.05 25.23 0.57
C ASP A 268 -2.34 24.63 -0.02
N LEU A 269 -2.85 23.61 0.69
CA LEU A 269 -4.01 22.82 0.30
C LEU A 269 -5.38 23.51 0.21
N PRO A 270 -5.65 24.78 0.62
CA PRO A 270 -6.92 25.41 0.28
C PRO A 270 -7.11 25.58 -1.25
N HIS A 271 -6.01 25.64 -2.03
CA HIS A 271 -6.08 25.92 -3.47
C HIS A 271 -5.32 24.92 -4.37
N LEU A 272 -4.68 23.90 -3.79
CA LEU A 272 -3.86 22.91 -4.52
C LEU A 272 -2.95 23.56 -5.58
N LYS A 273 -2.44 24.76 -5.35
CA LYS A 273 -1.47 25.39 -6.24
C LYS A 273 -0.08 24.75 -6.10
N GLY A 274 0.13 24.08 -4.96
CA GLY A 274 1.45 23.66 -4.47
C GLY A 274 2.05 24.78 -3.64
N ASN A 275 3.07 24.47 -2.83
CA ASN A 275 4.00 25.51 -2.42
C ASN A 275 4.76 25.98 -3.68
N ASP A 276 5.15 27.26 -3.78
CA ASP A 276 5.84 27.83 -4.95
C ASP A 276 7.31 27.34 -5.10
N SER A 277 7.59 26.11 -4.68
CA SER A 277 8.90 25.47 -4.77
C SER A 277 9.17 24.91 -6.16
N GLN A 278 9.30 25.83 -7.12
CA GLN A 278 9.60 25.52 -8.51
C GLN A 278 10.88 24.68 -8.65
N ALA A 279 11.93 24.99 -7.86
CA ALA A 279 13.19 24.26 -7.92
C ALA A 279 13.04 22.77 -7.57
N LEU A 280 12.34 22.45 -6.47
CA LEU A 280 12.08 21.06 -6.05
C LEU A 280 11.23 20.32 -7.08
N MET A 281 10.21 20.98 -7.63
CA MET A 281 9.39 20.41 -8.69
C MET A 281 10.21 20.08 -9.94
N GLN A 282 11.10 20.99 -10.35
CA GLN A 282 11.98 20.77 -11.50
C GLN A 282 12.99 19.64 -11.23
N GLU A 283 13.56 19.54 -10.04
CA GLU A 283 14.47 18.46 -9.65
C GLU A 283 13.81 17.08 -9.79
N ILE A 284 12.57 16.94 -9.30
CA ILE A 284 11.81 15.69 -9.39
C ILE A 284 11.43 15.36 -10.83
N LEU A 285 11.03 16.36 -11.62
CA LEU A 285 10.68 16.17 -13.03
C LEU A 285 11.89 15.79 -13.90
N GLN A 286 13.09 16.24 -13.55
CA GLN A 286 14.33 15.92 -14.26
C GLN A 286 14.88 14.53 -13.90
N ASN A 287 14.52 14.01 -12.71
CA ASN A 287 14.99 12.71 -12.22
C ASN A 287 13.81 11.81 -11.84
N PRO A 288 12.94 11.42 -12.79
CA PRO A 288 11.79 10.57 -12.49
C PRO A 288 12.24 9.18 -12.00
N PRO A 289 11.44 8.50 -11.16
CA PRO A 289 11.65 7.08 -10.87
C PRO A 289 11.62 6.27 -12.18
N PRO A 290 12.37 5.16 -12.25
CA PRO A 290 12.29 4.27 -13.39
C PRO A 290 10.84 3.81 -13.56
N PRO A 291 10.32 3.71 -14.80
CA PRO A 291 8.98 3.22 -15.03
C PRO A 291 8.90 1.81 -14.45
N PRO A 292 8.05 1.56 -13.44
CA PRO A 292 8.01 0.25 -12.83
C PRO A 292 7.50 -0.76 -13.87
N PRO A 293 8.23 -1.85 -14.14
CA PRO A 293 7.72 -2.95 -14.94
C PRO A 293 6.75 -3.70 -14.04
N PHE A 294 5.53 -3.20 -13.91
CA PHE A 294 4.45 -3.98 -13.33
C PHE A 294 4.12 -5.09 -14.32
N ASN A 295 4.87 -6.18 -14.25
CA ASN A 295 4.50 -7.46 -14.84
C ASN A 295 3.29 -8.10 -14.12
N THR A 296 2.66 -7.38 -13.18
CA THR A 296 1.49 -7.80 -12.40
C THR A 296 0.56 -6.63 -12.13
N ASN A 297 -0.74 -6.84 -12.30
CA ASN A 297 -1.77 -5.83 -12.07
C ASN A 297 -1.84 -5.49 -10.58
N ILE A 298 -1.60 -4.23 -10.23
CA ILE A 298 -1.65 -3.76 -8.84
C ILE A 298 -3.07 -3.34 -8.46
N ALA A 299 -3.44 -3.52 -7.20
CA ALA A 299 -4.72 -3.09 -6.67
C ALA A 299 -4.56 -2.10 -5.52
N LEU A 300 -5.29 -0.98 -5.59
CA LEU A 300 -5.46 -0.05 -4.48
C LEU A 300 -6.47 -0.64 -3.50
N ILE A 301 -6.06 -0.82 -2.25
CA ILE A 301 -6.88 -1.38 -1.19
C ILE A 301 -7.28 -0.24 -0.27
N LEU A 302 -8.58 0.01 -0.16
CA LEU A 302 -9.13 1.09 0.67
C LEU A 302 -10.10 0.54 1.70
N SER A 303 -10.18 1.20 2.85
CA SER A 303 -11.31 1.00 3.75
C SER A 303 -12.40 2.03 3.49
N ARG A 304 -13.65 1.56 3.36
CA ARG A 304 -14.83 2.43 3.21
C ARG A 304 -15.18 3.15 4.52
N GLN A 305 -14.84 2.57 5.66
CA GLN A 305 -15.10 3.14 6.99
C GLN A 305 -13.79 3.18 7.77
N ALA A 306 -12.83 4.01 7.36
CA ALA A 306 -11.55 4.11 8.05
C ALA A 306 -11.71 4.50 9.53
N LYS A 307 -12.79 5.21 9.91
CA LYS A 307 -13.17 5.45 11.31
C LYS A 307 -13.31 4.16 12.14
N ALA A 308 -13.78 3.07 11.52
CA ALA A 308 -13.97 1.80 12.22
C ALA A 308 -12.66 1.10 12.57
N ILE A 309 -11.55 1.40 11.87
CA ILE A 309 -10.20 0.85 12.08
C ILE A 309 -9.70 1.17 13.51
N GLY A 310 -10.19 2.27 14.09
CA GLY A 310 -9.90 2.67 15.47
C GLY A 310 -8.62 3.47 15.63
N ASP A 311 -8.11 4.06 14.54
CA ASP A 311 -6.92 4.92 14.56
C ASP A 311 -7.29 6.42 14.61
N PHE A 312 -6.40 7.20 15.23
CA PHE A 312 -6.49 8.65 15.33
C PHE A 312 -6.08 9.35 14.03
N ASP A 313 -5.34 8.72 13.12
CA ASP A 313 -5.01 9.28 11.80
C ASP A 313 -5.62 8.45 10.65
N PHE A 314 -5.82 9.03 9.46
CA PHE A 314 -6.19 8.25 8.28
C PHE A 314 -4.94 7.59 7.68
N ASP A 315 -4.90 6.27 7.62
CA ASP A 315 -3.82 5.49 7.00
C ASP A 315 -4.36 4.26 6.23
N GLY A 316 -5.62 4.36 5.81
CA GLY A 316 -6.41 3.28 5.23
C GLY A 316 -6.22 3.05 3.72
N ALA A 317 -5.00 3.20 3.19
CA ALA A 317 -4.73 3.06 1.76
C ALA A 317 -3.44 2.28 1.47
N PHE A 318 -3.57 1.10 0.87
CA PHE A 318 -2.44 0.25 0.48
C PHE A 318 -2.48 -0.12 -0.98
N ILE A 319 -1.33 -0.56 -1.48
CA ILE A 319 -1.25 -1.21 -2.78
C ILE A 319 -0.81 -2.64 -2.53
N SER A 320 -1.43 -3.57 -3.25
CA SER A 320 -0.96 -4.95 -3.32
C SER A 320 -0.80 -5.36 -4.78
N LYS A 321 0.26 -6.11 -5.05
CA LYS A 321 0.41 -6.89 -6.29
C LYS A 321 -0.10 -8.34 -6.12
N GLU A 322 -0.35 -8.74 -4.87
CA GLU A 322 -0.84 -10.06 -4.49
C GLU A 322 -2.29 -10.00 -4.02
N ALA A 323 -2.91 -11.16 -3.90
CA ALA A 323 -4.17 -11.33 -3.19
C ALA A 323 -4.10 -10.72 -1.77
N SER A 324 -5.10 -9.91 -1.41
CA SER A 324 -5.17 -9.27 -0.08
C SER A 324 -6.37 -9.77 0.71
N ASP A 325 -6.16 -10.02 2.01
CA ASP A 325 -7.22 -10.40 2.94
C ASP A 325 -8.05 -9.16 3.35
N ASN A 326 -9.36 -9.31 3.48
CA ASN A 326 -10.27 -8.31 4.04
C ASN A 326 -9.85 -7.81 5.45
N ASN A 327 -9.05 -8.58 6.19
CA ASN A 327 -8.49 -8.23 7.50
C ASN A 327 -7.16 -7.45 7.44
N ILE A 328 -6.75 -6.95 6.26
CA ILE A 328 -5.65 -5.98 6.17
C ILE A 328 -5.87 -4.78 7.11
N TYR A 329 -7.15 -4.45 7.37
CA TYR A 329 -7.56 -3.54 8.43
C TYR A 329 -8.11 -4.29 9.63
N ARG A 330 -7.81 -3.81 10.85
CA ARG A 330 -8.31 -4.37 12.12
C ARG A 330 -9.85 -4.47 12.15
N ARG A 331 -10.54 -3.53 11.50
CA ARG A 331 -12.01 -3.38 11.39
C ARG A 331 -12.34 -2.58 10.12
N GLY A 332 -13.57 -2.68 9.60
CA GLY A 332 -14.04 -1.89 8.45
C GLY A 332 -13.85 -2.52 7.06
N GLY A 333 -13.10 -3.61 6.96
CA GLY A 333 -12.86 -4.34 5.71
C GLY A 333 -12.02 -3.58 4.69
N GLY A 334 -11.28 -4.31 3.85
CA GLY A 334 -10.54 -3.75 2.71
C GLY A 334 -11.24 -4.08 1.39
N LEU A 335 -11.37 -3.09 0.52
CA LEU A 335 -11.86 -3.28 -0.84
C LEU A 335 -10.71 -3.05 -1.82
N ALA A 336 -10.49 -4.03 -2.69
CA ALA A 336 -9.45 -3.99 -3.70
C ALA A 336 -9.97 -3.41 -5.02
N PHE A 337 -9.31 -2.36 -5.49
CA PHE A 337 -9.55 -1.68 -6.76
C PHE A 337 -8.36 -1.96 -7.68
N PRO A 338 -8.41 -3.01 -8.53
CA PRO A 338 -7.32 -3.30 -9.47
C PRO A 338 -7.16 -2.14 -10.46
N LEU A 339 -5.94 -1.88 -10.91
CA LEU A 339 -5.67 -0.82 -11.88
C LEU A 339 -6.24 -1.16 -13.26
N PHE A 340 -6.21 -2.43 -13.64
CA PHE A 340 -6.75 -2.94 -14.89
C PHE A 340 -7.83 -4.02 -14.64
N CYS A 341 -8.75 -4.18 -15.59
CA CYS A 341 -9.77 -5.23 -15.64
C CYS A 341 -9.67 -5.96 -16.98
N LEU A 342 -9.97 -7.26 -17.01
CA LEU A 342 -10.16 -7.93 -18.30
C LEU A 342 -11.42 -7.45 -18.99
N THR A 343 -11.33 -7.35 -20.32
CA THR A 343 -12.45 -7.12 -21.23
C THR A 343 -13.21 -8.39 -21.55
#